data_AF-A0A7Y4U6N5-F1
#
_entry.id   AF-A0A7Y4U6N5-F1
#
_cell.length_a   1.000
_cell.length_b   1.000
_cell.length_c   1.000
_cell.angle_alpha   90.00
_cell.angle_beta   90.00
_cell.angle_gamma   90.00
#
_symmetry.space_group_name_H-M   'P 1'
#
loop_
_entity.id
_entity.type
_entity.pdbx_description
1 polymer ?
#
loop_
_entity_poly.entity_id
_entity_poly.type
_entity_poly.pdbx_seq_one_letter_code
_entity_poly.pdbx_strand_id
1 'polypeptide(L)'
;MKLPNPDNTVVERDKLVSYLLNAAHPDNGGKARFFQGLGFQRDRWETLATALRKLAREAAVMQSLESPHGQKYVIVGEIESPSGRVAMVQTIWIVERGADMPRLVTAYPYEE
;
A
#
# COMPACT_ATOMS: atom_id res chain seq x y z
N MET A 1 -14.55 8.91 -5.48
CA MET A 1 -14.56 9.17 -4.02
C MET A 1 -13.15 9.07 -3.46
N LYS A 2 -12.87 9.60 -2.26
CA LYS A 2 -11.57 9.48 -1.58
C LYS A 2 -11.61 8.38 -0.52
N LEU A 3 -10.44 7.94 -0.07
CA LEU A 3 -10.33 7.10 1.13
C LEU A 3 -10.82 7.92 2.33
N PRO A 4 -11.65 7.37 3.24
CA PRO A 4 -12.00 8.05 4.49
C PRO A 4 -10.74 8.25 5.35
N ASN A 5 -10.67 9.38 6.06
CA ASN A 5 -9.58 9.74 6.98
C ASN A 5 -8.17 9.43 6.42
N PRO A 6 -7.82 9.92 5.22
CA PRO A 6 -6.58 9.55 4.54
C PRO A 6 -5.32 10.02 5.28
N ASP A 7 -5.44 11.08 6.08
CA ASP A 7 -4.35 11.62 6.90
C ASP A 7 -4.02 10.74 8.12
N ASN A 8 -4.93 9.84 8.52
CA ASN A 8 -4.76 8.92 9.65
C ASN A 8 -4.52 7.47 9.19
N THR A 9 -3.90 7.29 8.04
CA THR A 9 -3.60 5.98 7.46
C THR A 9 -2.49 5.24 8.22
N VAL A 10 -2.77 3.98 8.56
CA VAL A 10 -1.85 3.09 9.28
C VAL A 10 -1.14 2.17 8.29
N VAL A 11 0.17 2.35 8.19
CA VAL A 11 1.10 1.45 7.49
C VAL A 11 2.03 0.85 8.53
N GLU A 12 1.78 -0.40 8.91
CA GLU A 12 2.57 -1.09 9.93
C GLU A 12 3.94 -1.48 9.41
N ARG A 13 4.97 -1.33 10.25
CA ARG A 13 6.35 -1.71 9.94
C ARG A 13 6.43 -3.16 9.47
N ASP A 14 5.80 -4.08 10.20
CA ASP A 14 5.86 -5.52 9.88
C ASP A 14 5.23 -5.82 8.52
N LYS A 15 4.22 -5.06 8.12
CA LYS A 15 3.61 -5.19 6.80
C LYS A 15 4.59 -4.87 5.67
N LEU A 16 5.51 -3.94 5.91
CA LEU A 16 6.54 -3.60 4.93
C LEU A 16 7.74 -4.55 5.06
N VAL A 17 8.29 -4.67 6.25
CA VAL A 17 9.57 -5.35 6.52
C VAL A 17 9.46 -6.87 6.39
N SER A 18 8.36 -7.44 6.87
CA SER A 18 8.17 -8.90 6.91
C SER A 18 7.43 -9.43 5.68
N TYR A 19 6.69 -8.57 4.98
CA TYR A 19 5.89 -8.94 3.79
C TYR A 19 6.30 -8.18 2.52
N LEU A 20 5.96 -6.89 2.35
CA LEU A 20 6.10 -6.21 1.05
C LEU A 20 7.55 -6.08 0.55
N LEU A 21 8.53 -5.95 1.44
CA LEU A 21 9.96 -5.83 1.14
C LEU A 21 10.75 -7.10 1.50
N ASN A 22 10.05 -8.21 1.76
CA ASN A 22 10.65 -9.50 2.08
C ASN A 22 10.47 -10.49 0.92
N ALA A 23 11.52 -10.70 0.14
CA ALA A 23 11.52 -11.65 -0.97
C ALA A 23 11.42 -13.12 -0.51
N ALA A 24 11.73 -13.42 0.75
CA ALA A 24 11.63 -14.76 1.32
C ALA A 24 10.23 -15.09 1.87
N HIS A 25 9.29 -14.14 1.91
CA HIS A 25 7.95 -14.41 2.40
C HIS A 25 7.18 -15.26 1.37
N PRO A 26 6.58 -16.41 1.77
CA PRO A 26 5.97 -17.37 0.84
C PRO A 26 4.90 -16.74 -0.05
N ASP A 27 4.06 -15.87 0.53
CA ASP A 27 2.97 -15.21 -0.20
C ASP A 27 3.35 -13.85 -0.81
N ASN A 28 4.65 -13.50 -0.85
CA ASN A 28 5.07 -12.20 -1.36
C ASN A 28 4.68 -12.02 -2.84
N GLY A 29 4.67 -13.10 -3.63
CA GLY A 29 4.19 -13.09 -5.01
C GLY A 29 4.87 -12.03 -5.88
N GLY A 30 6.19 -11.84 -5.73
CA GLY A 30 6.98 -10.90 -6.53
C GLY A 30 6.95 -9.43 -6.07
N LYS A 31 6.14 -9.08 -5.07
CA LYS A 31 6.01 -7.69 -4.57
C LYS A 31 7.36 -7.11 -4.11
N ALA A 32 8.16 -7.90 -3.39
CA ALA A 32 9.47 -7.48 -2.92
C ALA A 32 10.41 -7.20 -4.08
N ARG A 33 10.46 -8.08 -5.08
CA ARG A 33 11.27 -7.89 -6.29
C ARG A 33 10.88 -6.59 -7.00
N PHE A 34 9.58 -6.31 -7.12
CA PHE A 34 9.09 -5.09 -7.74
C PHE A 34 9.51 -3.83 -6.97
N PHE A 35 9.19 -3.75 -5.68
CA PHE A 35 9.51 -2.55 -4.88
C PHE A 35 11.02 -2.37 -4.72
N GLN A 36 11.79 -3.44 -4.55
CA GLN A 36 13.25 -3.37 -4.52
C GLN A 36 13.84 -2.94 -5.86
N GLY A 37 13.27 -3.37 -6.99
CA GLY A 37 13.64 -2.91 -8.32
C GLY A 37 13.37 -1.41 -8.58
N LEU A 38 12.53 -0.79 -7.75
CA LEU A 38 12.29 0.65 -7.72
C LEU A 38 13.18 1.39 -6.70
N GLY A 39 14.07 0.66 -6.03
CA GLY A 39 15.02 1.22 -5.05
C GLY A 39 14.49 1.28 -3.62
N PHE A 40 13.30 0.75 -3.33
CA PHE A 40 12.83 0.63 -1.94
C PHE A 40 13.59 -0.47 -1.20
N GLN A 41 13.93 -0.23 0.07
CA GLN A 41 14.77 -1.14 0.85
C GLN A 41 14.13 -1.45 2.20
N ARG A 42 14.37 -2.67 2.69
CA ARG A 42 13.79 -3.18 3.94
C ARG A 42 14.26 -2.40 5.18
N ASP A 43 15.51 -1.94 5.18
CA ASP A 43 16.12 -1.12 6.22
C ASP A 43 15.63 0.35 6.20
N ARG A 44 15.12 0.81 5.05
CA ARG A 44 14.52 2.13 4.82
C ARG A 44 13.03 2.03 4.44
N TRP A 45 12.32 1.15 5.14
CA TRP A 45 10.92 0.80 4.86
C TRP A 45 9.99 2.01 4.93
N GLU A 46 10.31 3.01 5.76
CA GLU A 46 9.58 4.26 5.93
C GLU A 46 9.42 5.03 4.61
N THR A 47 10.36 4.86 3.68
CA THR A 47 10.30 5.46 2.35
C THR A 47 9.12 4.93 1.54
N LEU A 48 8.92 3.59 1.54
CA LEU A 48 7.76 2.98 0.90
C LEU A 48 6.48 3.34 1.66
N ALA A 49 6.50 3.36 3.00
CA ALA A 49 5.35 3.75 3.80
C ALA A 49 4.87 5.18 3.45
N THR A 50 5.80 6.11 3.28
CA THR A 50 5.52 7.50 2.90
C THR A 50 4.89 7.58 1.52
N ALA A 51 5.44 6.86 0.54
CA ALA A 51 4.90 6.81 -0.81
C ALA A 51 3.47 6.24 -0.85
N LEU A 52 3.20 5.16 -0.11
CA LEU A 52 1.87 4.55 -0.04
C LEU A 52 0.83 5.45 0.67
N ARG A 53 1.24 6.17 1.73
CA ARG A 53 0.36 7.16 2.40
C ARG A 53 0.05 8.34 1.48
N LYS A 54 1.05 8.85 0.75
CA LYS A 54 0.86 9.90 -0.25
C LYS A 54 -0.16 9.47 -1.30
N LEU A 55 0.01 8.27 -1.85
CA LEU A 55 -0.94 7.68 -2.80
C LEU A 55 -2.36 7.58 -2.23
N ALA A 56 -2.51 7.05 -1.02
CA ALA A 56 -3.81 6.89 -0.36
C ALA A 56 -4.56 8.22 -0.13
N ARG A 57 -3.81 9.29 0.11
CA ARG A 57 -4.34 10.66 0.26
C ARG A 57 -4.72 11.29 -1.07
N GLU A 58 -3.88 11.13 -2.09
CA GLU A 58 -3.97 11.90 -3.33
C GLU A 58 -4.79 11.22 -4.42
N ALA A 59 -4.83 9.89 -4.49
CA ALA A 59 -5.59 9.18 -5.50
C ALA A 59 -7.08 9.04 -5.15
N ALA A 60 -7.89 8.67 -6.14
CA ALA A 60 -9.28 8.30 -5.94
C ALA A 60 -9.38 6.80 -5.62
N VAL A 61 -10.36 6.43 -4.81
CA VAL A 61 -10.75 5.03 -4.65
C VAL A 61 -11.38 4.55 -5.95
N MET A 62 -10.82 3.48 -6.53
CA MET A 62 -11.37 2.82 -7.71
C MET A 62 -12.52 1.89 -7.36
N GLN A 63 -12.41 1.17 -6.24
CA GLN A 63 -13.43 0.23 -5.81
C GLN A 63 -13.52 0.21 -4.29
N SER A 64 -14.72 0.01 -3.77
CA SER A 64 -14.92 -0.30 -2.36
C SER A 64 -15.72 -1.59 -2.23
N LEU A 65 -15.37 -2.43 -1.25
CA LEU A 65 -16.00 -3.72 -1.01
C LEU A 65 -16.28 -3.91 0.47
N GLU A 66 -17.51 -4.21 0.83
CA GLU A 66 -17.83 -4.59 2.21
C GLU A 66 -17.29 -5.99 2.51
N SER A 67 -16.78 -6.19 3.72
CA SER A 67 -16.36 -7.49 4.22
C SER A 67 -16.77 -7.67 5.68
N PRO A 68 -16.77 -8.91 6.22
CA PRO A 68 -17.06 -9.14 7.64
C PRO A 68 -16.16 -8.36 8.61
N HIS A 69 -14.95 -8.00 8.16
CA HIS A 69 -13.95 -7.27 8.96
C HIS A 69 -14.07 -5.75 8.85
N GLY A 70 -14.88 -5.22 7.93
CA GLY A 70 -14.98 -3.80 7.63
C GLY A 70 -14.99 -3.50 6.14
N GLN A 71 -14.90 -2.22 5.79
CA GLN A 71 -14.94 -1.77 4.41
C GLN A 71 -13.53 -1.76 3.81
N LYS A 72 -13.35 -2.47 2.69
CA LYS A 72 -12.11 -2.44 1.91
C LYS A 72 -12.18 -1.38 0.82
N TYR A 73 -11.03 -0.79 0.52
CA TYR A 73 -10.86 0.23 -0.50
C TYR A 73 -9.67 -0.12 -1.39
N VAL A 74 -9.91 -0.17 -2.69
CA VAL A 74 -8.89 -0.36 -3.72
C VAL A 74 -8.55 1.01 -4.29
N ILE A 75 -7.26 1.34 -4.26
CA ILE A 75 -6.72 2.60 -4.78
C ILE A 75 -5.61 2.25 -5.74
N VAL A 76 -5.69 2.79 -6.95
CA VAL A 76 -4.67 2.67 -7.99
C VAL A 76 -4.11 4.06 -8.25
N GLY A 77 -2.79 4.16 -8.35
CA GLY A 77 -2.13 5.37 -8.76
C GLY A 77 -0.63 5.27 -8.73
N GLU A 78 0.02 6.38 -9.06
CA GLU A 78 1.45 6.46 -9.21
C GLU A 78 2.15 6.67 -7.86
N ILE A 79 3.31 6.04 -7.71
CA ILE A 79 4.26 6.35 -6.64
C ILE A 79 5.59 6.81 -7.22
N GLU A 80 6.17 7.84 -6.60
CA GLU A 80 7.56 8.21 -6.81
C GLU A 80 8.46 7.22 -6.08
N SER A 81 9.52 6.75 -6.75
CA SER A 81 10.45 5.78 -6.18
C SER A 81 11.86 6.35 -5.96
N PRO A 82 12.64 5.76 -5.03
CA PRO A 82 14.04 6.16 -4.81
C PRO A 82 14.93 6.04 -6.06
N SER A 83 14.56 5.19 -7.02
CA SER A 83 15.26 5.08 -8.30
C SER A 83 15.01 6.24 -9.27
N GLY A 84 14.14 7.20 -8.91
CA GLY A 84 13.69 8.28 -9.80
C GLY A 84 12.63 7.85 -10.82
N ARG A 85 12.26 6.57 -10.84
CA ARG A 85 11.18 6.04 -11.67
C ARG A 85 9.83 6.26 -11.00
N VAL A 86 8.81 6.47 -11.81
CA VAL A 86 7.41 6.41 -11.39
C VAL A 86 6.86 5.01 -11.68
N ALA A 87 6.01 4.50 -10.81
CA ALA A 87 5.37 3.20 -11.00
C ALA A 87 3.89 3.24 -10.61
N MET A 88 3.06 2.57 -11.41
CA MET A 88 1.64 2.37 -11.10
C MET A 88 1.48 1.23 -10.08
N VAL A 89 0.78 1.51 -8.98
CA VAL A 89 0.62 0.59 -7.87
C VAL A 89 -0.85 0.50 -7.47
N GLN A 90 -1.32 -0.73 -7.23
CA GLN A 90 -2.59 -0.98 -6.58
C GLN A 90 -2.38 -1.23 -5.09
N THR A 91 -3.13 -0.49 -4.26
CA THR A 91 -3.15 -0.65 -2.82
C THR A 91 -4.54 -1.05 -2.35
N ILE A 92 -4.59 -1.89 -1.32
CA ILE A 92 -5.82 -2.27 -0.66
C ILE A 92 -5.73 -1.79 0.78
N TRP A 93 -6.74 -1.05 1.21
CA TRP A 93 -6.91 -0.54 2.56
C TRP A 93 -8.17 -1.13 3.18
N ILE A 94 -8.20 -1.22 4.50
CA ILE A 94 -9.41 -1.61 5.24
C ILE A 94 -9.68 -0.59 6.34
N VAL A 95 -10.94 -0.17 6.46
CA VAL A 95 -11.47 0.51 7.65
C VAL A 95 -12.30 -0.51 8.41
N GLU A 96 -11.82 -0.90 9.59
CA GLU A 96 -12.48 -1.90 10.42
C GLU A 96 -13.79 -1.37 11.01
N ARG A 97 -14.72 -2.26 11.35
CA ARG A 97 -16.01 -1.85 11.92
C ARG A 97 -15.80 -1.14 13.25
N GLY A 98 -16.31 0.09 13.36
CA GLY A 98 -16.15 0.93 14.55
C GLY A 98 -14.79 1.63 14.65
N ALA A 99 -13.90 1.42 13.68
CA ALA A 99 -12.68 2.20 13.53
C ALA A 99 -12.85 3.30 12.48
N ASP A 100 -11.98 4.29 12.54
CA ASP A 100 -11.95 5.42 11.62
C ASP A 100 -10.61 5.51 10.86
N MET A 101 -9.60 4.73 11.25
CA MET A 101 -8.27 4.70 10.64
C MET A 101 -8.17 3.62 9.55
N PRO A 102 -7.86 3.96 8.30
CA PRO A 102 -7.59 2.97 7.27
C PRO A 102 -6.24 2.27 7.49
N ARG A 103 -6.24 0.94 7.50
CA ARG A 103 -5.03 0.11 7.62
C ARG A 103 -4.65 -0.49 6.27
N LEU A 104 -3.35 -0.50 5.96
CA LEU A 104 -2.85 -1.12 4.73
C LEU A 104 -2.99 -2.65 4.77
N VAL A 105 -3.77 -3.19 3.83
CA VAL A 105 -3.92 -4.65 3.64
C VAL A 105 -2.85 -5.21 2.72
N THR A 106 -2.53 -4.54 1.60
CA THR A 106 -1.44 -4.93 0.69
C THR A 106 -1.17 -3.84 -0.35
N ALA A 107 -0.02 -3.89 -1.01
CA ALA A 107 0.32 -3.10 -2.19
C ALA A 107 1.05 -3.98 -3.21
N TYR A 108 0.82 -3.78 -4.51
CA TYR A 108 1.45 -4.57 -5.58
C TYR A 108 1.41 -3.81 -6.92
N PRO A 109 2.20 -4.22 -7.93
CA PRO A 109 2.15 -3.58 -9.25
C PRO A 109 0.73 -3.60 -9.78
N TYR A 110 0.27 -2.49 -10.36
CA TYR A 110 -0.97 -2.52 -11.12
C TYR A 110 -0.69 -3.12 -12.50
N GLU A 111 -1.44 -4.16 -12.85
CA GLU A 111 -1.49 -4.75 -14.20
C GLU A 111 -2.89 -4.46 -14.74
N GLU A 112 -2.98 -3.88 -15.94
CA GLU A 112 -4.25 -3.55 -16.62
C GLU A 112 -5.01 -4.78 -17.12
#